data_AF-Q3LVF1-F1
#
_entry.id   AF-Q3LVF1-F1
#
_cell.length_a   1.000
_cell.length_b   1.000
_cell.length_c   1.000
_cell.angle_alpha   90.00
_cell.angle_beta   90.00
_cell.angle_gamma   90.00
#
_symmetry.space_group_name_H-M   'P 1'
#
loop_
_entity.id
_entity.type
_entity.pdbx_description
1 polymer ?
#
loop_
_entity_poly.entity_id
_entity_poly.type
_entity_poly.pdbx_seq_one_letter_code
_entity_poly.pdbx_strand_id
1 'polypeptide(L)' 'ESRLSESKYLGGDCFTLADLHHLPGMKYLMGTQVKKLFDARPHVSAWAAELQSRPAWIETMTA' A
#
# COMPACT_ATOMS: atom_id res chain seq x y z
N GLU A 1 5.43 1.28 9.35
CA GLU A 1 6.88 1.03 9.45
C GLU A 1 7.18 -0.10 10.42
N SER A 2 7.14 0.10 11.74
CA SER A 2 7.38 -1.00 12.71
C SER A 2 6.49 -2.23 12.50
N ARG A 3 5.17 -2.05 12.27
CA ARG A 3 4.30 -3.20 11.96
C ARG A 3 4.74 -3.98 10.72
N LEU A 4 5.13 -3.27 9.67
CA LEU A 4 5.52 -3.86 8.38
C LEU A 4 6.97 -4.35 8.36
N SER A 5 7.78 -4.03 9.37
CA SER A 5 9.08 -4.67 9.59
C SER A 5 8.96 -6.02 10.30
N GLU A 6 7.85 -6.25 11.01
CA GLU A 6 7.59 -7.50 11.74
C GLU A 6 6.70 -8.47 10.96
N SER A 7 5.89 -7.98 10.04
CA SER A 7 4.98 -8.79 9.25
C SER A 7 4.80 -8.23 7.85
N LYS A 8 4.55 -9.11 6.87
CA LYS A 8 4.49 -8.72 5.46
C LYS A 8 3.35 -7.73 5.15
N TYR A 9 2.21 -7.90 5.81
CA TYR A 9 1.01 -7.06 5.64
C TYR A 9 0.51 -6.56 6.99
N LEU A 10 -0.48 -5.66 6.97
CA LEU A 10 -1.02 -5.09 8.20
C LEU A 10 -1.68 -6.17 9.08
N GLY A 11 -2.42 -7.09 8.44
CA GLY A 11 -3.14 -8.19 9.10
C GLY A 11 -2.28 -9.41 9.47
N GLY A 12 -0.99 -9.44 9.11
CA GLY A 12 -0.16 -10.63 9.23
C GLY A 12 0.57 -10.95 7.92
N ASP A 13 0.87 -12.22 7.68
CA ASP A 13 1.69 -12.60 6.52
C ASP A 13 0.88 -12.82 5.23
N CYS A 14 -0.44 -12.63 5.30
CA CYS A 14 -1.35 -12.70 4.17
C CYS A 14 -2.00 -11.34 3.89
N PHE A 15 -2.27 -11.06 2.61
CA PHE A 15 -3.06 -9.91 2.20
C PHE A 15 -4.50 -10.05 2.71
N THR A 16 -5.02 -9.01 3.38
CA THR A 16 -6.37 -9.00 3.95
C THR A 16 -7.15 -7.73 3.61
N LEU A 17 -8.41 -7.66 4.06
CA LEU A 17 -9.20 -6.43 3.98
C LEU A 17 -8.54 -5.24 4.68
N ALA A 18 -7.73 -5.48 5.71
CA ALA A 18 -6.98 -4.42 6.39
C ALA A 18 -6.06 -3.68 5.41
N ASP A 19 -5.42 -4.40 4.49
CA ASP A 19 -4.56 -3.81 3.45
C ASP A 19 -5.38 -3.18 2.32
N LEU A 20 -6.41 -3.90 1.87
CA LEU A 20 -7.28 -3.48 0.76
C LEU A 20 -7.93 -2.12 1.01
N HIS A 21 -8.45 -1.88 2.22
CA HIS A 21 -9.15 -0.64 2.54
C HIS A 21 -8.27 0.62 2.44
N HIS A 22 -6.94 0.47 2.44
CA HIS A 22 -6.02 1.61 2.30
C HIS A 22 -5.81 2.02 0.83
N LEU A 23 -6.07 1.15 -0.14
CA LEU A 23 -5.76 1.37 -1.56
C LEU A 23 -6.36 2.68 -2.12
N PRO A 24 -7.66 3.01 -1.94
CA PRO A 24 -8.24 4.22 -2.51
C PRO A 24 -7.63 5.50 -1.93
N GLY A 25 -7.52 5.58 -0.59
CA GLY A 25 -6.93 6.74 0.07
C GLY A 25 -5.45 6.91 -0.30
N MET A 26 -4.70 5.81 -0.32
CA MET A 26 -3.30 5.80 -0.71
C MET A 26 -3.09 6.32 -2.13
N LYS A 27 -3.93 5.90 -3.08
CA LYS A 27 -3.87 6.36 -4.48
C LYS A 27 -3.96 7.87 -4.61
N TYR A 28 -4.92 8.50 -3.93
CA TYR A 28 -5.06 9.96 -3.95
C TYR A 28 -3.84 10.64 -3.31
N LEU A 29 -3.37 10.14 -2.17
CA LEU A 29 -2.23 10.71 -1.46
C LEU A 29 -0.93 10.63 -2.27
N MET A 30 -0.71 9.55 -3.01
CA MET A 30 0.48 9.38 -3.85
C MET A 30 0.58 10.35 -5.02
N GLY A 31 -0.53 10.97 -5.43
CA GLY A 31 -0.54 12.07 -6.41
C GLY A 31 -0.11 13.43 -5.85
N THR A 32 0.23 13.51 -4.56
CA THR A 32 0.54 14.76 -3.87
C THR A 32 1.94 14.76 -3.25
N GLN A 33 2.35 15.90 -2.66
CA GLN A 33 3.58 16.00 -1.88
C GLN A 33 3.65 15.04 -0.68
N VAL A 34 2.54 14.42 -0.27
CA VAL A 34 2.50 13.40 0.79
C VAL A 34 3.24 12.13 0.36
N LYS A 35 3.40 11.86 -0.94
CA LYS A 35 4.13 10.68 -1.46
C LYS A 35 5.51 10.51 -0.80
N LYS A 36 6.22 11.62 -0.54
CA LYS A 36 7.54 11.60 0.14
C LYS A 36 7.53 10.90 1.50
N LEU A 37 6.39 10.87 2.18
CA LEU A 37 6.21 10.18 3.46
C LEU A 37 6.13 8.66 3.29
N PHE A 38 5.59 8.17 2.17
CA PHE A 38 5.62 6.74 1.82
C PHE A 38 7.04 6.34 1.44
N ASP A 39 7.68 7.13 0.57
CA ASP A 39 9.03 6.84 0.06
C ASP A 39 10.09 6.83 1.17
N ALA A 40 9.96 7.69 2.19
CA ALA A 40 10.88 7.76 3.32
C ALA A 40 10.81 6.56 4.29
N ARG A 41 9.85 5.65 4.11
CA ARG A 41 9.58 4.51 5.01
C ARG A 41 9.70 3.21 4.22
N PRO A 42 10.85 2.52 4.25
CA PRO A 42 11.13 1.43 3.32
C PRO A 42 10.09 0.29 3.36
N HIS A 43 9.63 -0.11 4.55
CA HIS A 43 8.64 -1.19 4.65
C HIS A 43 7.26 -0.73 4.16
N VAL A 44 6.85 0.49 4.49
CA VAL A 44 5.62 1.10 3.95
C VAL A 44 5.68 1.26 2.43
N SER A 45 6.82 1.69 1.89
CA SER A 45 7.04 1.87 0.46
C SER A 45 6.93 0.55 -0.30
N ALA A 46 7.60 -0.51 0.20
CA ALA A 46 7.53 -1.85 -0.37
C ALA A 46 6.10 -2.42 -0.33
N TRP A 47 5.43 -2.33 0.82
CA TRP A 47 4.03 -2.72 0.98
C TRP A 47 3.12 -1.97 -0.01
N ALA A 48 3.26 -0.65 -0.10
CA ALA A 48 2.45 0.18 -0.99
C ALA A 48 2.68 -0.14 -2.48
N ALA A 49 3.91 -0.45 -2.87
CA ALA A 49 4.24 -0.87 -4.23
C ALA A 49 3.62 -2.24 -4.56
N GLU A 50 3.69 -3.19 -3.61
CA GLU A 50 3.08 -4.51 -3.78
C GLU A 50 1.55 -4.44 -3.89
N LEU A 51 0.89 -3.60 -3.09
CA LEU A 51 -0.56 -3.45 -3.18
C LEU A 51 -1.00 -2.88 -4.55
N GLN A 52 -0.24 -1.90 -5.06
CA GLN A 52 -0.57 -1.25 -6.33
C GLN A 52 -0.29 -2.09 -7.57
N SER A 53 0.58 -3.11 -7.48
CA SER A 53 0.87 -4.02 -8.59
C SER A 53 -0.16 -5.15 -8.74
N ARG A 54 -1.11 -5.27 -7.81
CA ARG A 54 -2.11 -6.34 -7.83
C ARG A 54 -3.06 -6.16 -9.04
N PRO A 55 -3.31 -7.22 -9.84
CA PRO A 55 -4.17 -7.12 -11.02
C PRO A 55 -5.55 -6.52 -10.75
N ALA A 56 -6.21 -6.94 -9.67
CA ALA A 56 -7.54 -6.43 -9.30
C ALA A 56 -7.54 -4.91 -9.01
N TRP A 57 -6.44 -4.38 -8.45
CA TRP A 57 -6.32 -2.94 -8.23
C TRP A 57 -6.06 -2.20 -9.55
N ILE A 58 -5.20 -2.75 -10.41
CA ILE A 58 -4.94 -2.18 -11.75
C ILE A 58 -6.24 -2.12 -12.57
N GLU A 59 -7.03 -3.19 -12.54
CA GLU A 59 -8.34 -3.24 -13.22
C GLU A 59 -9.28 -2.14 -12.73
N THR A 60 -9.37 -1.94 -11.41
CA THR A 60 -10.17 -0.86 -10.80
C THR A 60 -9.69 0.53 -11.22
N MET A 61 -8.41 0.70 -11.55
CA MET A 61 -7.84 1.97 -11.99
C MET A 61 -8.04 2.25 -13.48
N THR A 62 -8.34 1.23 -14.28
CA THR A 62 -8.52 1.32 -15.74
C THR A 62 -9.98 1.38 -16.17
N ALA A 63 -10.90 0.96 -15.31
CA ALA A 63 -12.35 1.07 -15.51
C ALA A 63 -12.83 2.50 -15.21
#